data_AF-A0A0E3UYE1-F1
#
_entry.id   AF-A0A0E3UYE1-F1
#
_cell.length_a   1.000
_cell.length_b   1.000
_cell.length_c   1.000
_cell.angle_alpha   90.00
_cell.angle_beta   90.00
_cell.angle_gamma   90.00
#
_symmetry.space_group_name_H-M   'P 1'
#
loop_
_entity.id
_entity.type
_entity.pdbx_description
1 polymer ?
#
loop_
_entity_poly.entity_id
_entity_poly.type
_entity_poly.pdbx_seq_one_letter_code
_entity_poly.pdbx_strand_id
1 'polypeptide(L)'
;MIKSTVSVFSVLLLTGTITGCSTSRYPGSGYPFPRTERGEEQRKGGDRDYPLSSLGVPKGHLPPPGECKVWFPGKPPGQQPPPQSCASALRSAPLGAWVITHEGGRYKVNIFSRTRQNVVDEVRYYSAQE
;
A
#
# COMPACT_ATOMS: atom_id res chain seq x y z
N MET A 1 70.99 -18.97 29.36
CA MET A 1 71.30 -20.32 29.87
C MET A 1 70.38 -20.62 31.05
N ILE A 2 69.44 -21.56 30.88
CA ILE A 2 68.82 -22.52 31.86
C ILE A 2 68.27 -21.93 33.19
N LYS A 3 67.01 -22.11 33.64
CA LYS A 3 66.27 -23.37 33.86
C LYS A 3 64.76 -23.16 34.00
N SER A 4 64.01 -24.05 33.35
CA SER A 4 62.61 -24.42 33.59
C SER A 4 62.39 -24.92 35.02
N THR A 5 61.14 -24.84 35.51
CA THR A 5 60.28 -26.01 35.82
C THR A 5 59.02 -25.59 36.57
N VAL A 6 57.84 -25.91 36.05
CA VAL A 6 56.70 -26.43 36.85
C VAL A 6 56.00 -27.50 36.01
N SER A 7 56.07 -28.74 36.49
CA SER A 7 55.25 -29.90 36.12
C SER A 7 53.98 -29.83 36.99
N VAL A 8 52.78 -30.33 36.67
CA VAL A 8 52.36 -31.69 36.30
C VAL A 8 50.86 -31.57 35.91
N PHE A 9 50.31 -32.58 35.22
CA PHE A 9 48.90 -32.96 35.11
C PHE A 9 48.15 -32.56 33.84
N SER A 10 48.25 -33.45 32.86
CA SER A 10 47.12 -34.08 32.16
C SER A 10 45.75 -33.41 32.33
N VAL A 11 45.30 -32.72 31.28
CA VAL A 11 43.94 -32.93 30.78
C VAL A 11 44.03 -33.09 29.27
N LEU A 12 43.74 -34.31 28.85
CA LEU A 12 43.53 -34.73 27.48
C LEU A 12 42.40 -33.95 26.81
N LEU A 13 42.60 -33.71 25.51
CA LEU A 13 41.56 -33.66 24.47
C LEU A 13 40.55 -32.50 24.56
N LEU A 14 40.71 -31.54 23.66
CA LEU A 14 39.79 -31.48 22.53
C LEU A 14 40.43 -30.75 21.35
N THR A 15 40.67 -31.53 20.32
CA THR A 15 41.08 -31.15 18.98
C THR A 15 40.18 -30.06 18.42
N GLY A 16 40.66 -28.82 18.41
CA GLY A 16 40.07 -27.76 17.61
C GLY A 16 40.56 -27.89 16.16
N THR A 17 39.96 -28.78 15.39
CA THR A 17 40.19 -28.85 13.94
C THR A 17 39.63 -27.59 13.30
N ILE A 18 40.51 -26.63 13.09
CA ILE A 18 40.28 -25.47 12.22
C ILE A 18 40.18 -25.99 10.79
N THR A 19 39.24 -25.42 10.04
CA THR A 19 39.01 -25.47 8.59
C THR A 19 37.76 -26.27 8.20
N GLY A 20 36.60 -25.70 8.49
CA GLY A 20 35.39 -26.01 7.75
C GLY A 20 35.52 -25.49 6.32
N CYS A 21 35.42 -26.37 5.33
CA CYS A 21 35.27 -26.00 3.92
C CYS A 21 33.92 -25.29 3.73
N SER A 22 33.93 -24.00 3.42
CA SER A 22 32.74 -23.31 2.92
C SER A 22 32.47 -23.75 1.49
N THR A 23 31.64 -24.78 1.31
CA THR A 23 30.97 -24.98 0.03
C THR A 23 29.80 -23.99 -0.01
N SER A 24 29.97 -22.90 -0.75
CA SER A 24 28.87 -22.00 -1.09
C SER A 24 27.91 -22.76 -2.01
N ARG A 25 26.99 -23.51 -1.41
CA ARG A 25 25.75 -23.88 -2.09
C ARG A 25 24.87 -22.65 -2.03
N TYR A 26 24.81 -21.87 -3.11
CA TYR A 26 23.71 -20.94 -3.34
C TYR A 26 22.42 -21.77 -3.35
N PRO A 27 21.56 -21.68 -2.31
CA PRO A 27 20.22 -22.20 -2.42
C PRO A 27 19.48 -21.26 -3.38
N GLY A 28 18.74 -21.86 -4.30
CA GLY A 28 18.05 -21.16 -5.37
C GLY A 28 17.18 -19.99 -4.90
N SER A 29 16.92 -19.12 -5.87
CA SER A 29 15.92 -18.06 -5.88
C SER A 29 14.82 -18.23 -4.82
N GLY A 30 14.92 -17.42 -3.77
CA GLY A 30 13.94 -17.41 -2.69
C GLY A 30 14.49 -16.62 -1.53
N TYR A 31 14.76 -15.33 -1.74
CA TYR A 31 15.21 -14.44 -0.66
C TYR A 31 14.25 -14.58 0.54
N PRO A 32 14.71 -15.10 1.69
CA PRO A 32 13.95 -14.99 2.91
C PRO A 32 14.17 -13.56 3.37
N PHE A 33 13.26 -12.65 2.99
CA PHE A 33 13.20 -11.38 3.66
C PHE A 33 13.02 -11.67 5.16
N PRO A 34 13.90 -11.19 6.05
CA PRO A 34 13.62 -11.25 7.47
C PRO A 34 12.29 -10.52 7.65
N ARG A 35 11.26 -11.26 8.09
CA ARG A 35 9.97 -10.70 8.48
C ARG A 35 10.24 -9.80 9.67
N THR A 36 10.59 -8.55 9.39
CA THR A 36 10.43 -7.48 10.36
C THR A 36 8.94 -7.45 10.65
N GLU A 37 8.58 -7.76 11.90
CA GLU A 37 7.23 -7.57 12.44
C GLU A 37 6.95 -6.06 12.61
N ARG A 38 7.14 -5.30 11.53
CA ARG A 38 6.89 -3.88 11.43
C ARG A 38 6.39 -3.58 10.02
N GLY A 39 5.08 -3.72 9.85
CA GLY A 39 4.38 -3.45 8.59
C GLY A 39 2.98 -4.04 8.48
N GLU A 40 2.41 -4.63 9.54
CA GLU A 40 1.00 -5.01 9.63
C GLU A 40 0.08 -3.84 10.03
N GLU A 41 0.61 -2.63 10.05
CA GLU A 41 -0.18 -1.42 10.27
C GLU A 41 -0.54 -0.79 8.90
N GLN A 42 -1.84 -0.84 8.58
CA GLN A 42 -2.54 -0.14 7.49
C GLN A 42 -2.52 -0.72 6.07
N ARG A 43 -3.06 -1.94 5.91
CA ARG A 43 -3.84 -2.32 4.70
C ARG A 43 -5.35 -2.44 4.98
N LYS A 44 -5.84 -1.84 6.08
CA LYS A 44 -7.22 -1.98 6.57
C LYS A 44 -8.25 -1.05 5.88
N GLY A 45 -7.90 -0.44 4.75
CA GLY A 45 -8.74 0.50 4.01
C GLY A 45 -9.34 -0.02 2.70
N GLY A 46 -9.03 -1.26 2.30
CA GLY A 46 -9.36 -1.78 0.96
C GLY A 46 -10.79 -2.29 0.76
N ASP A 47 -11.45 -2.81 1.81
CA ASP A 47 -12.67 -3.62 1.64
C ASP A 47 -13.90 -3.10 2.40
N ARG A 48 -13.81 -1.94 3.06
CA ARG A 48 -14.97 -1.37 3.75
C ARG A 48 -15.73 -0.46 2.81
N ASP A 49 -16.93 -0.88 2.45
CA ASP A 49 -17.90 -0.04 1.78
C ASP A 49 -18.55 0.90 2.81
N TYR A 50 -18.43 2.21 2.57
CA TYR A 50 -19.08 3.24 3.36
C TYR A 50 -20.52 3.49 2.86
N PRO A 51 -21.45 3.97 3.70
CA PRO A 51 -22.77 4.37 3.23
C PRO A 51 -22.66 5.59 2.31
N LEU A 52 -23.45 5.64 1.23
CA LEU A 52 -23.40 6.72 0.23
C LEU A 52 -23.61 8.11 0.84
N SER A 53 -24.44 8.20 1.88
CA SER A 53 -24.69 9.43 2.64
C SER A 53 -23.42 10.05 3.23
N SER A 54 -22.41 9.24 3.55
CA SER A 54 -21.14 9.71 4.11
C SER A 54 -20.17 10.29 3.06
N LEU A 55 -20.45 10.14 1.77
CA LEU A 55 -19.65 10.73 0.69
C LEU A 55 -19.79 12.26 0.62
N GLY A 56 -20.92 12.82 1.07
CA GLY A 56 -21.19 14.26 0.98
C GLY A 56 -21.48 14.78 -0.43
N VAL A 57 -21.66 13.88 -1.40
CA VAL A 57 -22.09 14.19 -2.76
C VAL A 57 -23.59 13.90 -2.90
N PRO A 58 -24.41 14.88 -3.31
CA PRO A 58 -25.84 14.64 -3.52
C PRO A 58 -26.07 13.56 -4.57
N LYS A 59 -27.08 12.70 -4.36
CA LYS A 59 -27.33 11.51 -5.19
C LYS A 59 -27.53 11.83 -6.67
N GLY A 60 -28.31 12.88 -6.99
CA GLY A 60 -28.50 13.35 -8.37
C GLY A 60 -27.25 13.91 -9.04
N HIS A 61 -26.12 14.04 -8.32
CA HIS A 61 -24.85 14.50 -8.87
C HIS A 61 -23.83 13.37 -9.07
N LEU A 62 -24.16 12.12 -8.72
CA LEU A 62 -23.29 10.97 -8.94
C LEU A 62 -23.28 10.57 -10.43
N PRO A 63 -22.17 9.99 -10.95
CA PRO A 63 -22.13 9.51 -12.32
C PRO A 63 -23.06 8.30 -12.52
N PRO A 64 -23.63 8.13 -13.73
CA PRO A 64 -24.34 6.91 -14.09
C PRO A 64 -23.38 5.70 -14.21
N PRO A 65 -23.90 4.46 -14.25
CA PRO A 65 -23.08 3.25 -14.42
C PRO A 65 -22.13 3.33 -15.61
N GLY A 66 -20.86 2.97 -15.39
CA GLY A 66 -19.83 2.97 -16.43
C GLY A 66 -19.19 4.33 -16.71
N GLU A 67 -19.71 5.41 -16.13
CA GLU A 67 -19.11 6.74 -16.22
C GLU A 67 -18.36 7.13 -14.94
N CYS A 68 -17.54 8.16 -15.09
CA CYS A 68 -16.81 8.78 -13.99
C CYS A 68 -17.12 10.27 -13.89
N LYS A 69 -17.03 10.80 -12.68
CA LYS A 69 -17.18 12.23 -12.43
C LYS A 69 -16.00 12.77 -11.66
N VAL A 70 -15.42 13.86 -12.17
CA VAL A 70 -14.47 14.66 -11.39
C VAL A 70 -15.27 15.53 -10.43
N TRP A 71 -14.97 15.44 -9.14
CA TRP A 71 -15.62 16.20 -8.09
C TRP A 71 -14.63 17.09 -7.38
N PHE A 72 -15.00 18.36 -7.20
CA PHE A 72 -14.21 19.34 -6.48
C PHE A 72 -14.86 19.63 -5.13
N PRO A 73 -14.30 19.18 -4.00
CA PRO A 73 -14.94 19.34 -2.69
C PRO A 73 -15.29 20.79 -2.30
N GLY A 74 -14.54 21.77 -2.82
CA GLY A 74 -14.79 23.20 -2.57
C GLY A 74 -15.76 23.88 -3.56
N LYS A 75 -16.27 23.18 -4.57
CA LYS A 75 -17.22 23.76 -5.53
C LYS A 75 -18.67 23.39 -5.18
N PRO A 76 -19.64 24.31 -5.30
CA PRO A 76 -21.05 23.99 -5.14
C PRO A 76 -21.50 22.90 -6.12
N PRO A 77 -22.47 22.03 -5.76
CA PRO A 77 -22.91 20.92 -6.61
C PRO A 77 -23.30 21.32 -8.04
N GLY A 78 -24.03 22.45 -8.20
CA GLY A 78 -24.45 22.95 -9.51
C GLY A 78 -23.33 23.55 -10.38
N GLN A 79 -22.11 23.69 -9.84
CA GLN A 79 -20.92 24.18 -10.58
C GLN A 79 -19.90 23.06 -10.86
N GLN A 80 -20.28 21.82 -10.58
CA GLN A 80 -19.45 20.65 -10.85
C GLN A 80 -19.50 20.32 -12.34
N PRO A 81 -18.41 19.79 -12.92
CA PRO A 81 -18.43 19.35 -14.31
C PRO A 81 -19.41 18.19 -14.50
N PRO A 82 -19.90 17.97 -15.72
CA PRO A 82 -20.69 16.79 -16.03
C PRO A 82 -19.84 15.51 -15.88
N PRO A 83 -20.47 14.34 -15.72
CA PRO A 83 -19.83 13.05 -15.92
C PRO A 83 -19.14 12.95 -17.28
N GLN A 84 -18.11 12.10 -17.35
CA GLN A 84 -17.29 11.88 -18.54
C GLN A 84 -16.71 10.47 -18.55
N SER A 85 -15.97 10.12 -19.60
CA SER A 85 -15.27 8.83 -19.66
C SER A 85 -14.29 8.69 -18.49
N CYS A 86 -14.18 7.48 -17.94
CA CYS A 86 -13.26 7.21 -16.83
C CYS A 86 -11.80 7.44 -17.20
N ALA A 87 -11.42 7.13 -18.44
CA ALA A 87 -10.07 7.40 -18.94
C ALA A 87 -9.77 8.91 -18.96
N SER A 88 -10.73 9.73 -19.41
CA SER A 88 -10.58 11.19 -19.39
C SER A 88 -10.51 11.71 -17.95
N ALA A 89 -11.46 11.32 -17.10
CA ALA A 89 -11.53 11.80 -15.72
C ALA A 89 -10.25 11.52 -14.93
N LEU A 90 -9.71 10.30 -15.00
CA LEU A 90 -8.48 9.92 -14.31
C LEU A 90 -7.25 10.63 -14.86
N ARG A 91 -7.18 10.85 -16.18
CA ARG A 91 -6.06 11.53 -16.83
C ARG A 91 -6.04 13.04 -16.53
N SER A 92 -7.21 13.67 -16.47
CA SER A 92 -7.35 15.12 -16.29
C SER A 92 -7.60 15.55 -14.86
N ALA A 93 -7.62 14.62 -13.89
CA ALA A 93 -7.92 14.93 -12.50
C ALA A 93 -6.88 15.93 -11.94
N PRO A 94 -7.32 17.13 -11.51
CA PRO A 94 -6.41 18.10 -10.91
C PRO A 94 -6.11 17.76 -9.44
N LEU A 95 -5.15 18.46 -8.87
CA LEU A 95 -4.77 18.30 -7.46
C LEU A 95 -5.97 18.44 -6.53
N GLY A 96 -6.08 17.53 -5.57
CA GLY A 96 -7.14 17.53 -4.55
C GLY A 96 -8.55 17.20 -5.05
N ALA A 97 -8.74 16.95 -6.35
CA ALA A 97 -10.02 16.51 -6.88
C ALA A 97 -10.29 15.04 -6.53
N TRP A 98 -11.55 14.66 -6.58
CA TRP A 98 -11.95 13.28 -6.48
C TRP A 98 -12.39 12.78 -7.86
N VAL A 99 -12.08 11.53 -8.18
CA VAL A 99 -12.70 10.84 -9.32
C VAL A 99 -13.62 9.76 -8.77
N ILE A 100 -14.91 10.00 -8.94
CA ILE A 100 -15.99 9.10 -8.54
C ILE A 100 -16.30 8.21 -9.75
N THR A 101 -16.16 6.90 -9.60
CA THR A 101 -16.46 5.88 -10.61
C THR A 101 -17.68 5.09 -10.15
N HIS A 102 -18.69 4.95 -11.01
CA HIS A 102 -19.82 4.05 -10.70
C HIS A 102 -19.55 2.65 -11.25
N GLU A 103 -19.25 1.70 -10.35
CA GLU A 103 -18.97 0.29 -10.65
C GLU A 103 -20.25 -0.58 -10.56
N GLY A 104 -21.42 0.02 -10.81
CA GLY A 104 -22.72 -0.66 -10.79
C GLY A 104 -23.33 -0.78 -9.40
N GLY A 105 -22.73 -1.59 -8.52
CA GLY A 105 -23.23 -1.81 -7.14
C GLY A 105 -22.63 -0.89 -6.08
N ARG A 106 -21.58 -0.15 -6.45
CA ARG A 106 -20.83 0.73 -5.55
C ARG A 106 -20.16 1.86 -6.32
N TYR A 107 -19.77 2.90 -5.59
CA TYR A 107 -18.93 3.99 -6.08
C TYR A 107 -17.51 3.84 -5.56
N LYS A 108 -16.54 3.79 -6.48
CA LYS A 108 -15.11 3.91 -6.15
C LYS A 108 -14.71 5.38 -6.24
N VAL A 109 -14.08 5.92 -5.20
CA VAL A 109 -13.66 7.31 -5.13
C VAL A 109 -12.14 7.37 -4.98
N ASN A 110 -11.47 7.83 -6.03
CA ASN A 110 -10.03 8.10 -6.01
C ASN A 110 -9.82 9.54 -5.53
N ILE A 111 -9.16 9.72 -4.40
CA ILE A 111 -8.86 11.04 -3.82
C ILE A 111 -7.45 11.44 -4.28
N PHE A 112 -7.37 12.39 -5.20
CA PHE A 112 -6.10 12.85 -5.75
C PHE A 112 -5.36 13.73 -4.75
N SER A 113 -4.04 13.63 -4.77
CA SER A 113 -3.17 14.37 -3.88
C SER A 113 -3.30 15.87 -4.09
N ARG A 114 -3.27 16.62 -2.99
CA ARG A 114 -3.28 18.08 -3.02
C ARG A 114 -1.92 18.69 -3.36
N THR A 115 -0.85 17.89 -3.26
CA THR A 115 0.54 18.38 -3.42
C THR A 115 1.29 17.70 -4.56
N ARG A 116 0.83 16.52 -5.02
CA ARG A 116 1.51 15.72 -6.05
C ARG A 116 0.59 15.45 -7.23
N GLN A 117 1.02 15.83 -8.42
CA GLN A 117 0.25 15.59 -9.64
C GLN A 117 0.19 14.08 -9.94
N ASN A 118 -0.96 13.59 -10.40
CA ASN A 118 -1.19 12.19 -10.79
C ASN A 118 -0.97 11.16 -9.68
N VAL A 119 -1.00 11.58 -8.41
CA VAL A 119 -0.94 10.65 -7.27
C VAL A 119 -2.30 10.56 -6.61
N VAL A 120 -2.78 9.35 -6.37
CA VAL A 120 -3.96 9.06 -5.56
C VAL A 120 -3.49 8.84 -4.13
N ASP A 121 -3.91 9.69 -3.20
CA ASP A 121 -3.54 9.58 -1.79
C ASP A 121 -4.41 8.52 -1.08
N GLU A 122 -5.66 8.35 -1.52
CA GLU A 122 -6.60 7.42 -0.90
C GLU A 122 -7.64 6.92 -1.92
N VAL A 123 -8.07 5.67 -1.76
CA VAL A 123 -9.21 5.10 -2.48
C VAL A 123 -10.26 4.69 -1.46
N ARG A 124 -11.51 5.11 -1.66
CA ARG A 124 -12.66 4.74 -0.82
C ARG A 124 -13.75 4.10 -1.67
N TYR A 125 -14.52 3.19 -1.06
CA TYR A 125 -15.66 2.55 -1.69
C TYR A 125 -16.94 2.92 -0.94
N TYR A 126 -18.01 3.20 -1.67
CA TYR A 126 -19.31 3.54 -1.11
C TYR A 126 -20.37 2.65 -1.72
N SER A 127 -21.25 2.05 -0.91
CA SER A 127 -22.38 1.29 -1.43
C SER A 127 -23.30 2.19 -2.26
N ALA A 128 -23.79 1.71 -3.40
CA ALA A 128 -24.79 2.44 -4.18
C ALA A 128 -26.21 2.31 -3.59
N GLN A 129 -26.40 1.42 -2.62
CA GLN A 129 -27.67 1.24 -1.91
C GLN A 129 -27.87 2.36 -0.88
N GLU A 130 -29.08 2.91 -0.82
CA GLU A 130 -29.50 3.97 0.12
C GLU A 130 -29.98 3.42 1.46
#